data_AF-A0A8T0FRN0-F1
#
_entry.id   AF-A0A8T0FRN0-F1
#
_cell.length_a   1.000
_cell.length_b   1.000
_cell.length_c   1.000
_cell.angle_alpha   90.00
_cell.angle_beta   90.00
_cell.angle_gamma   90.00
#
_symmetry.space_group_name_H-M   'P 1'
#
loop_
_entity.id
_entity.type
_entity.pdbx_description
1 polymer ?
#
loop_
_entity_poly.entity_id
_entity_poly.type
_entity_poly.pdbx_seq_one_letter_code
_entity_poly.pdbx_strand_id
1 'polypeptide(L)'
;MLQEESETSTNIARVAVKAPPFWRANPGIWFGPMESQFTLVRITMEITKFHHVVSALQPEELVIVGDLILKPPAENPHTAVRARLCSQYADSEEQRLRDLISGM
;
A
#
# COMPACT_ATOMS: atom_id res chain seq x y z
N MET A 1 -15.44 3.07 49.70
CA MET A 1 -15.06 4.20 48.83
C MET A 1 -13.90 3.69 47.98
N LEU A 2 -14.24 3.10 46.83
CA LEU A 2 -13.78 3.52 45.48
C LEU A 2 -12.27 3.22 45.28
N GLN A 3 -11.81 2.44 44.31
CA GLN A 3 -12.42 1.83 43.12
C GLN A 3 -11.41 0.86 42.50
N GLU A 4 -11.89 -0.24 41.92
CA GLU A 4 -11.15 -1.21 41.10
C GLU A 4 -10.31 -0.54 40.00
N GLU A 5 -9.03 -0.88 39.92
CA GLU A 5 -8.16 -0.57 38.78
C GLU A 5 -8.54 -1.49 37.62
N SER A 6 -9.33 -0.95 36.70
CA SER A 6 -9.70 -1.59 35.44
C SER A 6 -8.49 -1.64 34.52
N GLU A 7 -7.77 -2.76 34.52
CA GLU A 7 -6.88 -3.14 33.43
C GLU A 7 -7.72 -3.29 32.16
N THR A 8 -7.81 -2.19 31.41
CA THR A 8 -8.35 -2.18 30.05
C THR A 8 -7.39 -2.96 29.15
N SER A 9 -7.52 -4.28 29.20
CA SER A 9 -7.03 -5.20 28.19
C SER A 9 -7.57 -4.72 26.85
N THR A 10 -6.75 -3.93 26.16
CA THR A 10 -7.12 -3.37 24.87
C THR A 10 -7.14 -4.54 23.90
N ASN A 11 -8.32 -5.13 23.73
CA ASN A 11 -8.55 -6.17 22.74
C ASN A 11 -8.44 -5.49 21.38
N ILE A 12 -7.20 -5.37 20.89
CA ILE A 12 -6.94 -5.01 19.50
C ILE A 12 -7.45 -6.21 18.72
N ALA A 13 -8.74 -6.20 18.40
CA ALA A 13 -9.28 -7.01 17.31
C ALA A 13 -8.42 -6.64 16.10
N ARG A 14 -7.41 -7.48 15.82
CA ARG A 14 -6.54 -7.32 14.67
C ARG A 14 -7.47 -7.43 13.48
N VAL A 15 -7.98 -6.29 13.01
CA VAL A 15 -8.66 -6.21 11.73
C VAL A 15 -7.61 -6.69 10.77
N ALA A 16 -7.72 -7.95 10.37
CA ALA A 16 -6.94 -8.48 9.28
C ALA A 16 -7.32 -7.59 8.10
N VAL A 17 -6.46 -6.64 7.78
CA VAL A 17 -6.58 -5.84 6.56
C VAL A 17 -6.50 -6.87 5.45
N LYS A 18 -7.66 -7.38 5.03
CA LYS A 18 -7.80 -8.23 3.85
C LYS A 18 -7.56 -7.30 2.68
N ALA A 19 -6.28 -7.08 2.40
CA ALA A 19 -5.89 -6.23 1.31
C ALA A 19 -6.38 -6.91 0.02
N PRO A 20 -7.11 -6.18 -0.83
CA PRO A 20 -7.54 -6.72 -2.11
C PRO A 20 -6.29 -7.05 -2.95
N PRO A 21 -6.39 -8.02 -3.88
CA PRO A 21 -5.30 -8.29 -4.81
C PRO A 21 -4.91 -6.99 -5.54
N PHE A 22 -3.61 -6.77 -5.70
CA PHE A 22 -3.09 -5.57 -6.33
C PHE A 22 -3.55 -5.44 -7.79
N TRP A 23 -3.99 -4.24 -8.19
CA TRP A 23 -4.50 -3.98 -9.54
C TRP A 23 -3.43 -3.34 -10.42
N ARG A 24 -2.70 -4.18 -11.16
CA ARG A 24 -1.65 -3.74 -12.10
C ARG A 24 -2.16 -2.79 -13.19
N ALA A 25 -3.39 -3.01 -13.66
CA ALA A 25 -4.00 -2.16 -14.67
C ALA A 25 -4.25 -0.73 -14.17
N ASN A 26 -4.48 -0.56 -12.87
CA ASN A 26 -4.67 0.77 -12.30
C ASN A 26 -4.25 0.81 -10.82
N PRO A 27 -2.93 0.92 -10.54
CA PRO A 27 -2.44 0.95 -9.17
C PRO A 27 -2.98 2.16 -8.40
N GLY A 28 -3.19 3.29 -9.08
CA GLY A 28 -3.69 4.52 -8.47
C GLY A 28 -5.06 4.35 -7.81
N ILE A 29 -5.98 3.62 -8.45
CA ILE A 29 -7.30 3.32 -7.89
C ILE A 29 -7.19 2.33 -6.72
N TRP A 30 -6.30 1.33 -6.79
CA TRP A 30 -6.12 0.33 -5.73
C TRP A 30 -5.68 0.94 -4.39
N PHE A 31 -4.93 2.05 -4.41
CA PHE A 31 -4.57 2.77 -3.18
C PHE A 31 -5.78 3.42 -2.48
N GLY A 32 -6.87 3.72 -3.18
CA GLY A 32 -8.07 4.33 -2.58
C GLY A 32 -8.69 3.49 -1.46
N PRO A 33 -9.02 2.20 -1.72
CA PRO A 33 -9.46 1.28 -0.68
C PRO A 33 -8.47 1.12 0.48
N MET A 34 -7.16 1.06 0.21
CA MET A 34 -6.13 0.94 1.26
C MET A 34 -6.10 2.17 2.17
N GLU A 35 -6.14 3.38 1.61
CA GLU A 35 -6.19 4.63 2.38
C GLU A 35 -7.46 4.76 3.21
N SER A 36 -8.59 4.27 2.69
CA SER A 36 -9.85 4.20 3.43
C SER A 36 -9.71 3.28 4.64
N GLN A 37 -9.10 2.09 4.47
CA GLN A 37 -8.84 1.17 5.58
C GLN A 37 -7.89 1.78 6.62
N PHE A 38 -6.80 2.42 6.19
CA PHE A 38 -5.89 3.11 7.09
C PHE A 38 -6.60 4.19 7.90
N THR A 39 -7.49 4.95 7.26
CA THR A 39 -8.29 5.98 7.93
C THR A 39 -9.24 5.37 8.97
N LEU A 40 -9.94 4.29 8.63
CA LEU A 40 -10.89 3.60 9.52
C LEU A 40 -10.20 3.05 10.78
N VAL A 41 -9.00 2.48 10.62
CA VAL A 41 -8.22 1.92 11.74
C VAL A 41 -7.24 2.93 12.36
N ARG A 42 -7.32 4.21 11.97
CA ARG A 42 -6.50 5.33 12.48
C ARG A 42 -4.99 5.13 12.31
N ILE A 43 -4.57 4.45 11.24
CA ILE A 43 -3.17 4.37 10.84
C ILE A 43 -2.78 5.68 10.15
N THR A 44 -2.04 6.50 10.87
CA THR A 44 -1.53 7.79 10.39
C THR A 44 -0.03 7.75 10.09
N MET A 45 0.70 6.80 10.68
CA MET A 45 2.13 6.64 10.49
C MET A 45 2.43 6.06 9.11
N GLU A 46 3.23 6.80 8.33
CA GLU A 46 3.56 6.42 6.96
C GLU A 46 4.32 5.08 6.88
N ILE A 47 5.24 4.83 7.81
CA ILE A 47 5.97 3.55 7.88
C ILE A 47 5.02 2.36 8.12
N THR A 48 3.97 2.56 8.93
CA THR A 48 2.95 1.53 9.18
C THR A 48 2.13 1.27 7.92
N LYS A 49 1.70 2.34 7.20
CA LYS A 49 1.03 2.20 5.91
C LYS A 49 1.90 1.46 4.89
N PHE A 50 3.20 1.79 4.84
CA PHE A 50 4.18 1.15 3.97
C PHE A 50 4.23 -0.36 4.22
N HIS A 51 4.37 -0.80 5.47
CA HIS A 51 4.40 -2.22 5.80
C HIS A 51 3.10 -2.95 5.44
N HIS A 52 1.94 -2.30 5.61
CA HIS A 52 0.66 -2.86 5.17
C HIS A 52 0.57 -3.01 3.66
N VAL A 53 1.02 -2.01 2.90
CA VAL A 53 1.05 -2.08 1.44
C VAL A 53 2.01 -3.17 0.99
N VAL A 54 3.25 -3.19 1.47
CA VAL A 54 4.24 -4.23 1.15
C VAL A 54 3.70 -5.63 1.44
N SER A 55 2.98 -5.81 2.55
CA SER A 55 2.37 -7.11 2.89
C SER A 55 1.21 -7.52 1.96
N ALA A 56 0.61 -6.57 1.25
CA ALA A 56 -0.48 -6.80 0.30
C ALA A 56 0.01 -7.07 -1.14
N LEU A 57 1.29 -6.79 -1.42
CA LEU A 57 1.88 -6.90 -2.75
C LEU A 57 2.25 -8.34 -3.09
N GLN A 58 2.14 -8.68 -4.38
CA GLN A 58 2.63 -9.96 -4.93
C GLN A 58 4.15 -9.90 -5.18
N PRO A 59 4.84 -11.06 -5.27
CA PRO A 59 6.29 -11.10 -5.48
C PRO A 59 6.80 -10.23 -6.64
N GLU A 60 6.04 -10.17 -7.74
CA GLU A 60 6.37 -9.36 -8.92
C GLU A 60 6.41 -7.85 -8.59
N GLU A 61 5.48 -7.39 -7.75
CA GLU A 61 5.42 -6.00 -7.30
C GLU A 61 6.54 -5.68 -6.30
N LEU A 62 6.85 -6.65 -5.43
CA LEU A 62 7.92 -6.52 -4.45
C LEU A 62 9.28 -6.34 -5.11
N VAL A 63 9.49 -6.92 -6.31
CA VAL A 63 10.71 -6.69 -7.10
C VAL A 63 10.77 -5.24 -7.60
N ILE A 64 9.63 -4.65 -8.01
CA ILE A 64 9.56 -3.28 -8.52
C ILE A 64 9.90 -2.25 -7.44
N VAL A 65 9.44 -2.49 -6.20
CA VAL A 65 9.71 -1.61 -5.05
C VAL A 65 10.80 -2.16 -4.12
N GLY A 66 11.59 -3.12 -4.60
CA GLY A 66 12.57 -3.83 -3.78
C GLY A 66 13.64 -2.90 -3.21
N ASP A 67 14.03 -1.87 -3.96
CA ASP A 67 14.94 -0.82 -3.47
C ASP A 67 14.34 -0.06 -2.28
N LEU A 68 13.05 0.24 -2.33
CA LEU A 68 12.32 0.91 -1.25
C LEU A 68 12.10 0.01 -0.04
N ILE A 69 12.04 -1.32 -0.23
CA ILE A 69 11.94 -2.29 0.88
C ILE A 69 13.29 -2.46 1.58
N LEU A 70 14.37 -2.58 0.81
CA LEU A 70 15.72 -2.77 1.34
C LEU A 70 16.26 -1.48 1.97
N LYS A 71 15.89 -0.33 1.41
CA LYS A 71 16.28 1.00 1.89
C LYS A 71 15.05 1.90 1.95
N PRO A 72 14.19 1.75 2.98
CA PRO A 72 13.03 2.59 3.13
C PRO A 72 13.46 4.06 3.29
N PRO A 73 12.89 4.99 2.50
CA PRO A 73 13.20 6.40 2.65
C PRO A 73 12.74 6.90 4.03
N ALA A 74 13.54 7.79 4.63
CA ALA A 74 13.26 8.32 5.97
C ALA A 74 11.98 9.16 6.00
N GLU A 75 11.63 9.79 4.88
CA GLU A 75 10.43 10.59 4.72
C GLU A 75 9.50 9.93 3.70
N ASN A 76 8.23 9.82 4.09
CA ASN A 76 7.13 9.42 3.22
C ASN A 76 7.27 8.04 2.49
N PRO A 77 7.67 6.93 3.16
CA PRO A 77 7.87 5.62 2.51
C PRO A 77 6.65 5.05 1.77
N HIS A 78 5.44 5.21 2.30
CA HIS A 78 4.22 4.76 1.63
C HIS A 78 3.96 5.60 0.36
N THR A 79 4.15 6.91 0.42
CA THR A 79 4.04 7.78 -0.76
C THR A 79 5.06 7.39 -1.84
N ALA A 80 6.30 7.06 -1.46
CA ALA A 80 7.34 6.61 -2.39
C ALA A 80 6.95 5.31 -3.12
N VAL A 81 6.45 4.31 -2.39
CA VAL A 81 5.94 3.05 -2.98
C VAL A 81 4.78 3.31 -3.92
N ARG A 82 3.82 4.15 -3.51
CA ARG A 82 2.68 4.54 -4.34
C ARG A 82 3.12 5.18 -5.65
N ALA A 83 4.04 6.14 -5.58
CA ALA A 83 4.56 6.81 -6.77
C ALA A 83 5.28 5.84 -7.71
N ARG A 84 6.14 4.96 -7.17
CA ARG A 84 6.90 4.00 -7.96
C ARG A 84 6.00 3.00 -8.68
N LEU A 85 5.02 2.43 -7.98
CA LEU A 85 4.05 1.51 -8.56
C LEU A 85 3.20 2.23 -9.62
N CYS A 86 2.70 3.43 -9.32
CA CYS A 86 1.93 4.20 -10.29
C CYS A 86 2.71 4.52 -11.56
N SER A 87 3.98 4.94 -11.46
CA SER A 87 4.82 5.21 -12.64
C SER A 87 5.02 3.94 -13.45
N GLN A 88 5.47 2.85 -12.82
CA GLN A 88 5.84 1.62 -13.52
C GLN A 88 4.68 1.03 -14.35
N TYR A 89 3.45 1.11 -13.84
CA TYR A 89 2.27 0.62 -14.56
C TYR A 89 1.64 1.65 -15.49
N ALA A 90 1.77 2.96 -15.22
CA ALA A 90 1.37 4.00 -16.16
C ALA A 90 2.22 3.93 -17.44
N ASP A 91 3.54 3.80 -17.30
CA ASP A 91 4.47 3.62 -18.41
C ASP A 91 4.12 2.36 -19.24
N SER A 92 3.71 1.28 -18.56
CA SER A 92 3.30 0.03 -19.23
C SER A 92 1.99 0.19 -20.02
N GLU A 93 1.03 1.00 -19.54
CA GLU A 93 -0.21 1.28 -20.27
C GLU A 93 0.06 2.17 -21.50
N GLU A 94 0.86 3.21 -21.34
CA GLU A 94 1.27 4.09 -22.45
C GLU A 94 2.06 3.33 -23.53
N GLN A 95 2.98 2.45 -23.13
CA GLN A 95 3.70 1.58 -24.07
C GLN A 95 2.74 0.63 -24.80
N ARG A 96 1.80 0.01 -24.09
CA ARG A 96 0.79 -0.85 -24.70
C ARG A 96 -0.08 -0.13 -25.71
N LEU A 97 -0.45 1.12 -25.43
CA LEU A 97 -1.20 1.97 -26.37
C LEU A 97 -0.35 2.31 -27.60
N ARG A 98 0.94 2.62 -27.43
CA ARG A 98 1.87 2.91 -28.53
C ARG A 98 2.11 1.69 -29.42
N ASP A 99 2.31 0.51 -28.85
CA ASP A 99 2.49 -0.73 -29.61
C ASP A 99 1.24 -1.08 -30.43
N LEU A 100 0.05 -0.79 -29.91
CA LEU A 100 -1.21 -1.02 -30.63
C LEU A 100 -1.35 -0.10 -31.86
N ILE A 101 -0.88 1.14 -31.75
CA ILE A 101 -0.94 2.14 -32.84
C ILE A 101 0.21 1.92 -33.84
N SER A 102 1.37 1.46 -33.38
CA SER A 102 2.54 1.23 -34.22
C SER A 102 2.56 -0.13 -34.92
N GLY A 103 1.68 -1.05 -34.52
CA GLY A 103 1.51 -2.37 -35.13
C GLY A 103 0.50 -2.44 -36.28
N MET A 104 -0.01 -1.29 -36.75
CA MET A 104 -0.87 -1.16 -37.95
C MET A 104 -0.10 -0.70 -39.17
#